data_AF-A0A0G1R447-F1
#
_entry.id   AF-A0A0G1R447-F1
#
_cell.length_a   1.000
_cell.length_b   1.000
_cell.length_c   1.000
_cell.angle_alpha   90.00
_cell.angle_beta   90.00
_cell.angle_gamma   90.00
#
_symmetry.space_group_name_H-M   'P 1'
#
loop_
_entity.id
_entity.type
_entity.pdbx_description
1 polymer ?
#
loop_
_entity_poly.entity_id
_entity_poly.type
_entity_poly.pdbx_seq_one_letter_code
_entity_poly.pdbx_strand_id
1 'polypeptide(L)'
;MAFALFFDSLAWIWRDGVREYARGWMNVHWFVYHFFSMPVLFESFFAPFHRLRERARAGFDIEDWLSVIVINVLMRIVGMIVRTAFLALGILAECVVFLLGSFFFLVLVSGAVFVPIVFVIGVITLFL
;
A
#
# COMPACT_ATOMS: atom_id res chain seq x y z
N MET A 1 35.11 3.51 -23.96
CA MET A 1 34.53 3.32 -22.60
C MET A 1 33.21 4.07 -22.43
N ALA A 2 33.16 5.40 -22.60
CA ALA A 2 31.93 6.19 -22.41
C ALA A 2 30.74 5.77 -23.31
N PHE A 3 30.98 5.49 -24.60
CA PHE A 3 29.93 5.02 -25.51
C PHE A 3 29.36 3.65 -25.14
N ALA A 4 30.17 2.73 -24.62
CA ALA A 4 29.70 1.43 -24.17
C ALA A 4 28.74 1.57 -22.98
N LEU A 5 29.14 2.39 -21.99
CA LEU A 5 28.31 2.72 -20.83
C LEU A 5 26.98 3.37 -21.23
N PHE A 6 26.98 4.22 -22.26
CA PHE A 6 25.78 4.85 -22.78
C PHE A 6 24.78 3.82 -23.34
N PHE A 7 25.23 2.93 -24.24
CA PHE A 7 24.36 1.90 -24.82
C PHE A 7 23.91 0.87 -23.78
N ASP A 8 24.78 0.49 -22.85
CA ASP A 8 24.43 -0.41 -21.75
C ASP A 8 23.35 0.20 -20.85
N SER A 9 23.45 1.50 -20.54
CA SER A 9 22.44 2.21 -19.73
C SER A 9 21.07 2.25 -20.41
N LEU A 10 21.02 2.53 -21.72
CA LEU A 10 19.79 2.50 -22.50
C LEU A 10 19.19 1.08 -22.58
N ALA A 11 20.03 0.09 -22.87
CA ALA A 11 19.60 -1.30 -22.94
C ALA A 11 19.07 -1.79 -21.58
N TRP A 12 19.69 -1.38 -20.48
CA TRP A 12 19.26 -1.73 -19.13
C TRP A 12 17.87 -1.19 -18.82
N ILE A 13 17.59 0.10 -19.12
CA ILE A 13 16.27 0.70 -18.84
C ILE A 13 15.15 -0.11 -19.52
N TRP A 14 15.33 -0.48 -20.78
CA TRP A 14 14.31 -1.20 -21.55
C TRP A 14 14.20 -2.70 -21.23
N ARG A 15 15.29 -3.34 -20.79
CA ARG A 15 15.30 -4.79 -20.50
C ARG A 15 14.97 -5.09 -19.04
N ASP A 16 15.80 -4.60 -18.14
CA ASP A 16 15.81 -5.02 -16.74
C ASP A 16 15.22 -3.95 -15.83
N GLY A 17 15.50 -2.68 -16.08
CA GLY A 17 15.06 -1.55 -15.26
C GLY A 17 13.54 -1.51 -15.07
N VAL A 18 12.76 -1.57 -16.15
CA VAL A 18 11.28 -1.60 -16.07
C VAL A 18 10.78 -2.82 -15.30
N ARG A 19 11.38 -3.99 -15.51
CA ARG A 19 10.97 -5.25 -14.89
C ARG A 19 11.27 -5.28 -13.40
N GLU A 20 12.47 -4.87 -13.02
CA GLU A 20 12.92 -4.78 -11.62
C GLU A 20 12.11 -3.73 -10.87
N TYR A 21 11.87 -2.58 -11.51
CA TYR A 21 11.00 -1.55 -10.97
C TYR A 21 9.59 -2.06 -10.71
N ALA A 22 8.95 -2.68 -11.71
CA ALA A 22 7.60 -3.22 -11.58
C ALA A 22 7.52 -4.29 -10.48
N ARG A 23 8.54 -5.14 -10.35
CA ARG A 23 8.64 -6.13 -9.27
C ARG A 23 8.75 -5.46 -7.90
N GLY A 24 9.63 -4.47 -7.77
CA GLY A 24 9.77 -3.68 -6.53
C GLY A 24 8.48 -2.97 -6.16
N TRP A 25 7.83 -2.33 -7.13
CA TRP A 25 6.56 -1.63 -6.93
C TRP A 25 5.45 -2.59 -6.47
N MET A 26 5.33 -3.76 -7.10
CA MET A 26 4.38 -4.79 -6.70
C MET A 26 4.67 -5.34 -5.29
N ASN A 27 5.95 -5.47 -4.92
CA ASN A 27 6.33 -5.89 -3.58
C ASN A 27 5.94 -4.86 -2.51
N VAL A 28 6.03 -3.57 -2.81
CA VAL A 28 5.60 -2.51 -1.88
C VAL A 28 4.07 -2.52 -1.73
N HIS A 29 3.32 -2.66 -2.83
CA HIS A 29 1.87 -2.86 -2.79
C HIS A 29 1.47 -4.08 -1.96
N TRP A 30 2.13 -5.22 -2.20
CA TRP A 30 1.93 -6.44 -1.42
C TRP A 30 2.23 -6.21 0.07
N PHE A 31 3.32 -5.50 0.38
CA PHE A 31 3.68 -5.15 1.75
C PHE A 31 2.60 -4.30 2.42
N VAL A 32 2.13 -3.22 1.79
CA VAL A 32 1.09 -2.34 2.37
C VAL A 32 -0.20 -3.11 2.60
N TYR A 33 -0.61 -3.93 1.62
CA TYR A 33 -1.79 -4.77 1.72
C TYR A 33 -1.74 -5.73 2.92
N HIS A 34 -0.57 -6.33 3.20
CA HIS A 34 -0.37 -7.24 4.35
C HIS A 34 -0.12 -6.51 5.67
N PHE A 35 0.60 -5.39 5.65
CA PHE A 35 0.91 -4.59 6.83
C PHE A 35 -0.37 -4.07 7.49
N PHE A 36 -1.31 -3.58 6.67
CA PHE A 36 -2.63 -3.18 7.16
C PHE A 36 -3.59 -4.35 7.36
N SER A 37 -3.18 -5.61 7.15
CA SER A 37 -4.04 -6.79 7.28
C SER A 37 -5.36 -6.67 6.52
N MET A 38 -5.33 -6.06 5.34
CA MET A 38 -6.51 -5.76 4.52
C MET A 38 -7.47 -6.95 4.34
N PRO A 39 -6.99 -8.18 4.01
CA PRO A 39 -7.88 -9.35 3.87
C PRO A 39 -8.72 -9.60 5.13
N VAL A 40 -8.06 -9.56 6.29
CA VAL A 40 -8.68 -9.86 7.59
C VAL A 40 -9.64 -8.74 8.00
N LEU A 41 -9.30 -7.49 7.69
CA LEU A 41 -10.20 -6.36 7.93
C LEU A 41 -11.46 -6.43 7.07
N PHE A 42 -11.35 -6.76 5.79
CA PHE A 42 -12.50 -6.98 4.92
C PHE A 42 -13.36 -8.17 5.37
N GLU A 43 -12.73 -9.30 5.70
CA GLU A 43 -13.45 -10.50 6.16
C GLU A 43 -14.16 -10.23 7.49
N SER A 44 -13.48 -9.60 8.45
CA SER A 44 -14.05 -9.29 9.77
C SER A 44 -15.09 -8.17 9.78
N PHE A 45 -15.23 -7.42 8.68
CA PHE A 45 -16.30 -6.45 8.49
C PHE A 45 -17.65 -7.14 8.25
N PHE A 46 -17.63 -8.27 7.54
CA PHE A 46 -18.81 -9.07 7.20
C PHE A 46 -18.96 -10.36 8.02
N ALA A 47 -17.94 -10.74 8.81
CA ALA A 47 -17.96 -11.96 9.60
C ALA A 47 -19.10 -11.96 10.66
N PRO A 48 -19.82 -13.09 10.82
CA PRO A 48 -20.87 -13.23 11.82
C PRO A 48 -20.32 -13.08 13.25
N PHE A 49 -20.89 -12.14 14.02
CA PHE A 49 -20.43 -11.71 15.34
C PHE A 49 -20.75 -12.68 16.49
N HIS A 50 -20.40 -13.96 16.36
CA HIS A 50 -20.82 -15.01 17.30
C HIS A 50 -19.94 -15.18 18.56
N ARG A 51 -18.82 -14.44 18.71
CA ARG A 51 -17.82 -14.71 19.77
C ARG A 51 -17.69 -13.68 20.91
N LEU A 52 -18.28 -12.50 20.79
CA LEU A 52 -18.14 -11.40 21.78
C LEU A 52 -19.46 -11.12 22.50
N ARG A 53 -20.13 -12.16 23.01
CA ARG A 53 -21.30 -11.95 23.88
C ARG A 53 -20.89 -12.24 25.30
N GLU A 54 -20.80 -11.20 26.12
CA GLU A 54 -20.92 -11.37 27.56
C GLU A 54 -22.26 -12.07 27.84
N ARG A 55 -22.21 -13.16 28.61
CA ARG A 55 -23.39 -13.94 28.97
C ARG A 55 -23.93 -13.38 30.27
N ALA A 56 -25.17 -12.89 30.26
CA ALA A 56 -25.90 -12.52 31.47
C ALA A 56 -25.92 -13.69 32.46
N ARG A 57 -25.86 -13.39 33.76
CA ARG A 57 -25.90 -14.41 34.82
C ARG A 57 -27.22 -15.20 34.74
N ALA A 58 -27.21 -16.46 35.16
CA ALA A 58 -28.43 -17.27 35.19
C ALA A 58 -29.42 -16.71 36.24
N GLY A 59 -30.48 -16.05 35.76
CA GLY A 59 -31.52 -15.41 36.57
C GLY A 59 -32.28 -14.34 35.79
N PHE A 60 -33.51 -14.00 36.20
CA PHE A 60 -34.30 -12.91 35.61
C PHE A 60 -33.94 -11.58 36.29
N ASP A 61 -32.71 -11.10 36.07
CA ASP A 61 -32.26 -9.78 36.53
C ASP A 61 -32.22 -8.81 35.33
N ILE A 62 -33.16 -7.87 35.32
CA ILE A 62 -33.34 -6.90 34.24
C ILE A 62 -32.15 -5.91 34.19
N GLU A 63 -31.55 -5.62 35.35
CA GLU A 63 -30.42 -4.70 35.46
C GLU A 63 -29.16 -5.31 34.83
N ASP A 64 -28.89 -6.59 35.13
CA ASP A 64 -27.78 -7.35 34.53
C ASP A 64 -27.93 -7.49 33.01
N TRP A 65 -29.16 -7.72 32.54
CA TRP A 65 -29.46 -7.79 31.10
C TRP A 65 -29.20 -6.48 30.35
N LEU A 66 -29.62 -5.34 30.91
CA LEU A 66 -29.39 -4.03 30.30
C LEU A 66 -27.90 -3.67 30.27
N SER A 67 -27.17 -3.96 31.35
CA SER A 67 -25.73 -3.74 31.43
C SER A 67 -24.99 -4.51 30.34
N VAL A 68 -25.28 -5.80 30.17
CA VAL A 68 -24.69 -6.65 29.12
C VAL A 68 -25.02 -6.16 27.71
N ILE A 69 -26.22 -5.64 27.47
CA ILE A 69 -26.59 -5.05 26.17
C ILE A 69 -25.74 -3.81 25.89
N VAL A 70 -25.64 -2.89 26.86
CA VAL A 70 -24.88 -1.64 26.69
C VAL A 70 -23.41 -1.93 26.44
N ILE A 71 -22.79 -2.83 27.21
CA ILE A 71 -21.39 -3.21 27.04
C ILE A 71 -21.16 -3.84 25.66
N ASN A 72 -22.00 -4.80 25.26
CA ASN A 72 -21.88 -5.43 23.94
C ASN A 72 -22.05 -4.41 22.79
N VAL A 73 -22.96 -3.44 22.91
CA VAL A 73 -23.14 -2.38 21.91
C VAL A 73 -21.92 -1.45 21.86
N LEU A 74 -21.38 -1.04 23.01
CA LEU A 74 -20.17 -0.22 23.07
C LEU A 74 -18.97 -0.92 22.44
N MET A 75 -18.72 -2.18 22.82
CA MET A 75 -17.64 -2.98 22.24
C MET A 75 -17.79 -3.13 20.72
N ARG A 76 -19.03 -3.20 20.22
CA ARG A 76 -19.33 -3.24 18.78
C ARG A 76 -19.01 -1.93 18.08
N ILE A 77 -19.42 -0.80 18.65
CA ILE A 77 -19.15 0.54 18.08
C ILE A 77 -17.65 0.79 18.04
N VAL A 78 -16.94 0.54 19.13
CA VAL A 78 -15.48 0.70 19.20
C VAL A 78 -14.79 -0.17 18.16
N GLY A 79 -15.15 -1.46 18.08
CA GLY A 79 -14.60 -2.37 17.07
C GLY A 79 -14.85 -1.92 15.62
N MET A 80 -16.06 -1.40 15.32
CA MET A 80 -16.41 -0.85 14.01
C MET A 80 -15.58 0.40 13.68
N ILE A 81 -15.42 1.33 14.62
CA ILE A 81 -14.63 2.56 14.45
C ILE A 81 -13.17 2.20 14.15
N VAL A 82 -12.57 1.33 14.96
CA VAL A 82 -11.18 0.90 14.78
C VAL A 82 -10.99 0.25 13.41
N ARG A 83 -11.83 -0.71 13.04
CA ARG A 83 -11.74 -1.36 11.72
C ARG A 83 -11.88 -0.37 10.57
N THR A 84 -12.84 0.55 10.66
CA THR A 84 -13.05 1.57 9.63
C THR A 84 -11.86 2.50 9.50
N ALA A 85 -11.26 2.90 10.62
CA ALA A 85 -10.05 3.73 10.64
C ALA A 85 -8.85 3.01 10.00
N PHE A 86 -8.60 1.75 10.36
CA PHE A 86 -7.53 0.95 9.75
C PHE A 86 -7.75 0.72 8.25
N LEU A 87 -9.00 0.45 7.84
CA LEU A 87 -9.34 0.31 6.43
C LEU A 87 -9.11 1.61 5.65
N ALA A 88 -9.57 2.74 6.19
CA ALA A 88 -9.37 4.05 5.56
C ALA A 88 -7.88 4.40 5.44
N LEU A 89 -7.09 4.18 6.51
CA LEU A 89 -5.66 4.44 6.51
C LEU A 89 -4.91 3.55 5.51
N GLY A 90 -5.24 2.26 5.43
CA GLY A 90 -4.57 1.39 4.48
C GLY A 90 -4.95 1.67 3.03
N ILE A 91 -6.20 2.06 2.74
CA ILE A 91 -6.58 2.54 1.40
C ILE A 91 -5.82 3.82 1.05
N LEU A 92 -5.71 4.77 1.99
CA LEU A 92 -4.94 5.98 1.80
C LEU A 92 -3.45 5.67 1.53
N ALA A 93 -2.86 4.77 2.30
CA ALA A 93 -1.47 4.34 2.11
C ALA A 93 -1.28 3.69 0.73
N GLU A 94 -2.21 2.85 0.28
CA GLU A 94 -2.17 2.21 -1.02
C GLU A 94 -2.25 3.23 -2.17
N CYS A 95 -3.12 4.23 -2.04
CA CYS A 95 -3.20 5.35 -2.99
C CYS A 95 -1.88 6.14 -3.05
N VAL A 96 -1.26 6.41 -1.90
CA VAL A 96 0.03 7.12 -1.84
C VAL A 96 1.14 6.30 -2.51
N VAL A 97 1.23 4.99 -2.23
CA VAL A 97 2.19 4.09 -2.88
C VAL A 97 1.96 4.02 -4.38
N PHE A 98 0.70 3.96 -4.83
CA PHE A 98 0.37 3.94 -6.25
C PHE A 98 0.82 5.23 -6.95
N LEU A 99 0.54 6.39 -6.35
CA LEU A 99 0.92 7.70 -6.90
C LEU A 99 2.44 7.89 -6.94
N LEU A 100 3.12 7.61 -5.82
CA LEU A 100 4.59 7.72 -5.76
C LEU A 100 5.25 6.72 -6.71
N GLY A 101 4.79 5.48 -6.75
CA GLY A 101 5.30 4.47 -7.67
C GLY A 101 5.05 4.82 -9.13
N SER A 102 3.91 5.42 -9.46
CA SER A 102 3.68 5.92 -10.83
C SER A 102 4.62 7.07 -11.17
N PHE A 103 4.85 8.00 -10.23
CA PHE A 103 5.78 9.12 -10.41
C PHE A 103 7.22 8.64 -10.65
N PHE A 104 7.74 7.76 -9.81
CA PHE A 104 9.09 7.21 -9.97
C PHE A 104 9.24 6.36 -11.25
N PHE A 105 8.18 5.70 -11.70
CA PHE A 105 8.17 5.01 -12.98
C PHE A 105 8.35 6.01 -14.15
N LEU A 106 7.67 7.16 -14.11
CA LEU A 106 7.84 8.20 -15.11
C LEU A 106 9.27 8.76 -15.10
N VAL A 107 9.89 8.89 -13.93
CA VAL A 107 11.30 9.30 -13.79
C VAL A 107 12.24 8.25 -14.39
N LEU A 108 11.98 6.96 -14.20
CA LEU A 108 12.76 5.88 -14.81
C LEU A 108 12.69 5.95 -16.34
N VAL A 109 11.49 6.08 -16.90
CA VAL A 109 11.27 6.16 -18.35
C VAL A 109 11.84 7.46 -18.93
N SER A 110 11.73 8.59 -18.22
CA SER A 110 12.33 9.85 -18.67
C SER A 110 13.86 9.78 -18.68
N GLY A 111 14.47 8.95 -17.82
CA GLY A 111 15.89 8.61 -17.86
C GLY A 111 16.34 8.09 -19.23
N ALA A 112 15.48 7.35 -19.96
CA ALA A 112 15.79 6.86 -21.30
C ALA A 112 15.98 7.99 -22.33
N VAL A 113 15.38 9.16 -22.10
CA VAL A 113 15.49 10.34 -22.98
C VAL A 113 16.54 11.31 -22.46
N PHE A 114 16.59 11.52 -21.14
CA PHE A 114 17.49 12.48 -20.51
C PHE A 114 18.96 12.06 -20.65
N VAL A 115 19.27 10.77 -20.48
CA VAL A 115 20.64 10.25 -20.60
C VAL A 115 21.24 10.50 -22.01
N PRO A 116 20.55 10.20 -23.13
CA PRO A 116 21.00 10.61 -24.47
C PRO A 116 21.24 12.09 -24.64
N ILE A 117 20.33 12.94 -24.16
CA ILE A 117 20.44 14.38 -24.32
C ILE A 117 21.69 14.91 -23.61
N VAL A 118 21.88 14.54 -22.35
CA VAL A 118 23.04 14.98 -21.56
C VAL A 118 24.34 14.44 -22.16
N PHE A 119 24.35 13.20 -22.64
CA PHE A 119 25.52 12.62 -23.30
C PHE A 119 25.90 13.39 -24.57
N VAL A 120 24.94 13.69 -25.44
CA VAL A 120 25.16 14.45 -26.68
C VAL A 120 25.64 15.88 -26.38
N ILE A 121 25.01 16.58 -25.44
CA ILE A 121 25.45 17.93 -25.02
C ILE A 121 26.89 17.89 -24.52
N GLY A 122 27.22 16.94 -23.64
CA GLY A 122 28.58 16.78 -23.11
C GLY A 122 29.62 16.54 -24.20
N VAL A 123 29.30 15.72 -25.20
CA VAL A 123 30.16 15.48 -26.36
C VAL A 123 30.34 16.77 -27.17
N ILE A 124 29.27 17.52 -27.45
CA ILE A 124 29.35 18.77 -28.21
C ILE A 124 30.25 19.79 -27.48
N THR A 125 30.07 19.97 -26.16
CA THR A 125 30.88 20.90 -25.36
C THR A 125 32.35 20.52 -25.24
N LEU A 126 32.70 19.25 -25.50
CA LEU A 126 34.10 18.81 -25.51
C LEU A 126 34.84 19.21 -26.79
N PHE A 127 34.11 19.41 -27.89
CA PHE A 127 34.67 19.75 -29.21
C PHE A 127 34.50 21.22 -29.58
N LEU A 128 33.77 21.99 -28.77
CA LEU A 128 33.58 23.43 -28.88
C LEU A 128 34.58 24.17 -27.99
#